data_AF-A0A328STZ1-F1
#
_entry.id   AF-A0A328STZ1-F1
#
_cell.length_a   1.000
_cell.length_b   1.000
_cell.length_c   1.000
_cell.angle_alpha   90.00
_cell.angle_beta   90.00
_cell.angle_gamma   90.00
#
_symmetry.space_group_name_H-M   'P 1'
#
loop_
_entity.id
_entity.type
_entity.pdbx_description
1 polymer ?
#
loop_
_entity_poly.entity_id
_entity_poly.type
_entity_poly.pdbx_seq_one_letter_code
_entity_poly.pdbx_strand_id
1 'polypeptide(L)'
;MDFFANGLCVHCHLVKNELSTFGDFHETTEAFWQSADKGLQSDIDTILAKNPESDHNEIVESYGWEMHLNQSRYPDLHRKALIISIYAYVEDQLNGLCQILEESLEGAISLKDLAGRGTERAFKFLSKVALFNLGEIKTMAFVKHTNLLRNALAHEGGLLPGQPNHLLNKLIADSPDLHGEPGDKVRIDSDFVRRLIETLEAFFSELDTQIQAFMKRFDAAQQHAAPDGPPSAASPLRQGPGERER
;
A
#
# COMPACT_ATOMS: atom_id res chain seq x y z
N MET A 1 -7.32 15.42 -21.66
CA MET A 1 -7.65 14.02 -21.31
C MET A 1 -8.67 14.04 -20.17
N ASP A 2 -9.60 13.08 -20.10
CA ASP A 2 -10.56 13.01 -18.97
C ASP A 2 -10.03 12.07 -17.87
N PHE A 3 -9.47 12.66 -16.81
CA PHE A 3 -8.88 11.94 -15.68
C PHE A 3 -9.92 11.32 -14.72
N PHE A 4 -11.21 11.68 -14.85
CA PHE A 4 -12.28 10.98 -14.15
C PHE A 4 -12.66 9.71 -14.91
N ALA A 5 -12.72 9.77 -16.24
CA ALA A 5 -13.06 8.62 -17.07
C ALA A 5 -12.04 7.47 -16.95
N ASN A 6 -10.74 7.78 -16.78
CA ASN A 6 -9.69 6.77 -16.59
C ASN A 6 -9.44 6.40 -15.11
N GLY A 7 -10.19 6.99 -14.17
CA GLY A 7 -10.10 6.68 -12.75
C GLY A 7 -8.91 7.29 -11.99
N LEU A 8 -8.02 8.04 -12.66
CA LEU A 8 -6.83 8.61 -12.02
C LEU A 8 -7.17 9.50 -10.82
N CYS A 9 -8.20 10.35 -10.94
CA CYS A 9 -8.65 11.27 -9.89
C CYS A 9 -9.13 10.58 -8.61
N VAL A 10 -9.64 9.36 -8.71
CA VAL A 10 -10.26 8.64 -7.59
C VAL A 10 -9.40 7.48 -7.10
N HIS A 11 -8.33 7.14 -7.81
CA HIS A 11 -7.49 5.98 -7.54
C HIS A 11 -7.02 5.95 -6.08
N CYS A 12 -6.31 6.98 -5.61
CA CYS A 12 -5.81 7.00 -4.24
C CYS A 12 -6.91 7.03 -3.18
N HIS A 13 -8.10 7.58 -3.48
CA HIS A 13 -9.24 7.52 -2.56
C HIS A 13 -9.76 6.09 -2.41
N LEU A 14 -9.98 5.38 -3.53
CA LEU A 14 -10.43 3.99 -3.52
C LEU A 14 -9.42 3.07 -2.82
N VAL A 15 -8.12 3.31 -3.04
CA VAL A 15 -7.07 2.52 -2.39
C VAL A 15 -7.10 2.67 -0.87
N LYS A 16 -7.30 3.90 -0.37
CA LYS A 16 -7.40 4.15 1.06
C LYS A 16 -8.64 3.50 1.69
N ASN A 17 -9.78 3.51 0.99
CA ASN A 17 -10.97 2.83 1.50
C ASN A 17 -10.73 1.32 1.69
N GLU A 18 -10.03 0.69 0.75
CA GLU A 18 -9.69 -0.74 0.89
C GLU A 18 -8.66 -1.00 1.99
N LEU A 19 -7.67 -0.11 2.17
CA LEU A 19 -6.73 -0.18 3.30
C LEU A 19 -7.46 -0.06 4.65
N SER A 20 -8.46 0.82 4.75
CA SER A 20 -9.33 0.91 5.92
C SER A 20 -10.08 -0.39 6.16
N THR A 21 -10.59 -1.05 5.11
CA THR A 21 -11.22 -2.37 5.22
C THR A 21 -10.25 -3.43 5.76
N PHE A 22 -8.99 -3.43 5.33
CA PHE A 22 -7.96 -4.28 5.94
C PHE A 22 -7.75 -3.96 7.43
N GLY A 23 -7.87 -2.69 7.82
CA GLY A 23 -7.81 -2.23 9.20
C GLY A 23 -8.96 -2.78 10.03
N ASP A 24 -10.19 -2.63 9.57
CA ASP A 24 -11.38 -3.16 10.24
C ASP A 24 -11.30 -4.69 10.40
N PHE A 25 -10.83 -5.38 9.37
CA PHE A 25 -10.60 -6.82 9.41
C PHE A 25 -9.52 -7.20 10.43
N HIS A 26 -8.42 -6.45 10.49
CA HIS A 26 -7.37 -6.65 11.48
C HIS A 26 -7.91 -6.55 12.91
N GLU A 27 -8.59 -5.46 13.22
CA GLU A 27 -9.10 -5.18 14.56
C GLU A 27 -10.15 -6.20 14.99
N THR A 28 -11.07 -6.54 14.09
CA THR A 28 -12.09 -7.58 14.35
C THR A 28 -11.44 -8.93 14.66
N THR A 29 -10.41 -9.31 13.89
CA THR A 29 -9.73 -10.61 14.06
C THR A 29 -8.90 -10.65 15.34
N GLU A 30 -8.18 -9.57 15.68
CA GLU A 30 -7.44 -9.49 16.95
C GLU A 30 -8.38 -9.52 18.16
N ALA A 31 -9.49 -8.78 18.10
CA ALA A 31 -10.50 -8.78 19.17
C ALA A 31 -11.13 -10.17 19.34
N PHE A 32 -11.35 -10.91 18.24
CA PHE A 32 -11.83 -12.28 18.29
C PHE A 32 -10.88 -13.19 19.07
N TRP A 33 -9.58 -13.16 18.78
CA TRP A 33 -8.60 -14.00 19.48
C TRP A 33 -8.45 -13.63 20.95
N GLN A 34 -8.50 -12.34 21.28
CA GLN A 34 -8.51 -11.89 22.68
C GLN A 34 -9.76 -12.38 23.43
N SER A 35 -10.92 -12.37 22.78
CA SER A 35 -12.16 -12.88 23.36
C SER A 35 -12.11 -14.40 23.54
N ALA A 36 -11.61 -15.12 22.53
CA ALA A 36 -11.45 -16.57 22.58
C ALA A 36 -10.49 -17.01 23.69
N ASP A 37 -9.37 -16.30 23.88
CA ASP A 37 -8.44 -16.55 24.99
C ASP A 37 -9.10 -16.29 26.36
N LYS A 38 -9.81 -15.18 26.52
CA LYS A 38 -10.56 -14.89 27.76
C LYS A 38 -11.61 -15.95 28.06
N GLY A 39 -12.33 -16.43 27.04
CA GLY A 39 -13.29 -17.52 27.17
C GLY A 39 -12.64 -18.80 27.66
N LEU A 40 -11.52 -19.19 27.02
CA LEU A 40 -10.74 -20.36 27.42
C LEU A 40 -10.24 -20.27 28.87
N GLN A 41 -9.70 -19.11 29.27
CA GLN A 41 -9.25 -18.90 30.65
C GLN A 41 -10.40 -19.02 31.65
N SER A 42 -11.57 -18.46 31.34
CA SER A 42 -12.75 -18.59 32.19
C SER A 42 -13.23 -20.05 32.34
N ASP A 43 -13.12 -20.84 31.27
CA ASP A 43 -13.45 -22.26 31.30
C ASP A 43 -12.45 -23.05 32.17
N ILE A 44 -11.15 -22.77 32.03
CA ILE A 44 -10.08 -23.33 32.86
C ILE A 44 -10.32 -22.99 34.33
N ASP A 45 -10.54 -21.71 34.67
CA ASP A 45 -10.80 -21.26 36.04
C ASP A 45 -12.00 -21.98 36.67
N THR A 46 -13.06 -22.18 35.87
CA THR A 46 -14.26 -22.92 36.32
C THR A 46 -13.96 -24.37 36.63
N ILE A 47 -13.07 -25.01 35.86
CA ILE A 47 -12.64 -26.40 36.09
C ILE A 47 -11.73 -26.46 37.32
N LEU A 48 -10.76 -25.55 37.44
CA LEU A 48 -9.84 -25.48 38.58
C LEU A 48 -10.60 -25.31 39.90
N ALA A 49 -11.62 -24.45 39.95
CA ALA A 49 -12.45 -24.25 41.14
C ALA A 49 -13.23 -25.49 41.58
N LYS A 50 -13.46 -26.46 40.68
CA LYS A 50 -14.20 -27.71 40.95
C LYS A 50 -13.28 -28.88 41.32
N ASN A 51 -11.97 -28.74 41.16
CA ASN A 51 -11.01 -29.81 41.34
C ASN A 51 -9.99 -29.49 42.44
N PRO A 52 -9.43 -30.50 43.13
CA PRO A 52 -8.36 -30.31 44.11
C PRO A 52 -7.14 -29.59 43.52
N GLU A 53 -6.46 -28.80 44.34
CA GLU A 53 -5.23 -28.08 43.94
C GLU A 53 -4.13 -29.03 43.44
N SER A 54 -4.10 -30.28 43.92
CA SER A 54 -3.17 -31.31 43.44
C SER A 54 -3.28 -31.59 41.93
N ASP A 55 -4.45 -31.35 41.35
CA ASP A 55 -4.76 -31.73 39.96
C ASP A 55 -4.64 -30.52 39.02
N HIS A 56 -4.44 -29.31 39.57
CA HIS A 56 -4.46 -28.06 38.81
C HIS A 56 -3.41 -28.00 37.70
N ASN A 57 -2.19 -28.49 37.96
CA ASN A 57 -1.14 -28.51 36.94
C ASN A 57 -1.52 -29.39 35.74
N GLU A 58 -2.04 -30.61 35.98
CA GLU A 58 -2.44 -31.52 34.91
C GLU A 58 -3.60 -30.95 34.09
N ILE A 59 -4.54 -30.27 34.77
CA ILE A 59 -5.63 -29.56 34.12
C ILE A 59 -5.07 -28.46 33.21
N VAL A 60 -4.25 -27.54 33.71
CA VAL A 60 -3.70 -26.44 32.90
C VAL A 60 -2.86 -26.97 31.73
N GLU A 61 -2.02 -27.98 31.96
CA GLU A 61 -1.21 -28.61 30.91
C GLU A 61 -2.07 -29.21 29.80
N SER A 62 -3.24 -29.78 30.14
CA SER A 62 -4.16 -30.35 29.14
C SER A 62 -4.72 -29.31 28.15
N TYR A 63 -4.75 -28.02 28.53
CA TYR A 63 -5.18 -26.89 27.70
C TYR A 63 -4.01 -26.09 27.09
N GLY A 64 -2.76 -26.50 27.35
CA GLY A 64 -1.58 -25.76 26.93
C GLY A 64 -1.51 -25.54 25.42
N TRP A 65 -2.07 -26.45 24.63
CA TRP A 65 -2.14 -26.31 23.17
C TRP A 65 -3.12 -25.23 22.73
N GLU A 66 -4.34 -25.22 23.27
CA GLU A 66 -5.37 -24.22 23.01
C GLU A 66 -4.91 -22.83 23.43
N MET A 67 -4.23 -22.72 24.57
CA MET A 67 -3.59 -21.48 25.02
C MET A 67 -2.52 -21.02 24.01
N HIS A 68 -1.62 -21.92 23.59
CA HIS A 68 -0.60 -21.59 22.59
C HIS A 68 -1.22 -21.14 21.26
N LEU A 69 -2.30 -21.79 20.84
CA LEU A 69 -3.02 -21.44 19.63
C LEU A 69 -3.60 -20.03 19.69
N ASN A 70 -4.37 -19.73 20.74
CA ASN A 70 -5.07 -18.45 20.87
C ASN A 70 -4.12 -17.28 21.15
N GLN A 71 -3.11 -17.49 21.99
CA GLN A 71 -2.22 -16.42 22.46
C GLN A 71 -1.06 -16.15 21.51
N SER A 72 -0.61 -17.16 20.76
CA SER A 72 0.60 -17.07 19.95
C SER A 72 0.37 -17.43 18.48
N ARG A 73 -0.12 -18.65 18.20
CA ARG A 73 -0.08 -19.19 16.84
C ARG A 73 -1.03 -18.49 15.88
N TYR A 74 -2.29 -18.30 16.26
CA TYR A 74 -3.29 -17.68 15.39
C TYR A 74 -3.06 -16.18 15.21
N PRO A 75 -2.75 -15.38 16.26
CA PRO A 75 -2.39 -13.97 16.07
C PRO A 75 -1.15 -13.78 15.18
N ASP A 76 -0.09 -14.57 15.38
CA ASP A 76 1.12 -14.50 14.54
C ASP A 76 0.82 -14.84 13.07
N LEU A 77 0.04 -15.90 12.84
CA LEU A 77 -0.37 -16.31 11.50
C LEU A 77 -1.20 -15.22 10.81
N HIS A 78 -2.17 -14.65 11.52
CA HIS A 78 -3.02 -13.56 11.02
C HIS A 78 -2.19 -12.36 10.59
N ARG A 79 -1.35 -11.83 11.48
CA ARG A 79 -0.53 -10.63 11.21
C ARG A 79 0.38 -10.84 10.00
N LYS A 80 1.05 -11.99 9.93
CA LYS A 80 1.95 -12.33 8.82
C LYS A 80 1.20 -12.47 7.49
N ALA A 81 0.08 -13.20 7.48
CA ALA A 81 -0.74 -13.36 6.29
C ALA A 81 -1.30 -12.01 5.82
N LEU A 82 -1.74 -11.18 6.75
CA LEU A 82 -2.32 -9.88 6.46
C LEU A 82 -1.30 -8.90 5.87
N ILE A 83 -0.07 -8.85 6.39
CA ILE A 83 1.01 -8.02 5.82
C ILE A 83 1.32 -8.44 4.37
N ILE A 84 1.37 -9.75 4.10
CA ILE A 84 1.59 -10.27 2.74
C ILE A 84 0.45 -9.81 1.82
N SER A 85 -0.80 -9.98 2.26
CA SER A 85 -1.99 -9.59 1.48
C SER A 85 -2.06 -8.09 1.22
N ILE A 86 -1.78 -7.26 2.22
CA ILE A 86 -1.74 -5.79 2.09
C ILE A 86 -0.71 -5.39 1.03
N TYR A 87 0.49 -5.98 1.05
CA TYR A 87 1.51 -5.62 0.06
C TYR A 87 1.25 -6.18 -1.33
N ALA A 88 0.58 -7.34 -1.45
CA ALA A 88 0.09 -7.82 -2.73
C ALA A 88 -0.93 -6.85 -3.33
N TYR A 89 -1.85 -6.35 -2.49
CA TYR A 89 -2.81 -5.32 -2.85
C TYR A 89 -2.13 -4.00 -3.26
N VAL A 90 -1.25 -3.45 -2.42
CA VAL A 90 -0.52 -2.20 -2.71
C VAL A 90 0.30 -2.31 -4.00
N GLU A 91 0.95 -3.46 -4.24
CA GLU A 91 1.69 -3.71 -5.47
C GLU A 91 0.78 -3.70 -6.70
N ASP A 92 -0.36 -4.36 -6.63
CA ASP A 92 -1.36 -4.36 -7.70
C ASP A 92 -1.87 -2.93 -7.99
N GLN A 93 -2.22 -2.17 -6.95
CA GLN A 93 -2.70 -0.80 -7.10
C GLN A 93 -1.64 0.14 -7.69
N LEU A 94 -0.38 0.03 -7.24
CA LEU A 94 0.72 0.80 -7.83
C LEU A 94 0.95 0.44 -9.30
N ASN A 95 0.82 -0.83 -9.67
CA ASN A 95 0.92 -1.26 -11.08
C ASN A 95 -0.26 -0.73 -11.90
N GLY A 96 -1.48 -0.78 -11.37
CA GLY A 96 -2.67 -0.21 -12.00
C GLY A 96 -2.56 1.30 -12.22
N LEU A 97 -2.05 2.03 -11.22
CA LEU A 97 -1.74 3.46 -11.37
C LEU A 97 -0.75 3.72 -12.50
N CYS A 98 0.31 2.92 -12.59
CA CYS A 98 1.29 3.06 -13.67
C CYS A 98 0.65 2.82 -15.04
N GLN A 99 -0.27 1.85 -15.17
CA GLN A 99 -0.99 1.60 -16.42
C GLN A 99 -1.88 2.78 -16.82
N ILE A 100 -2.64 3.35 -15.87
CA ILE A 100 -3.46 4.55 -16.11
C ILE A 100 -2.59 5.73 -16.58
N LEU A 101 -1.41 5.91 -15.98
CA LEU A 101 -0.48 6.96 -16.36
C LEU A 101 0.18 6.70 -17.71
N GLU A 102 0.48 5.44 -18.05
CA GLU A 102 1.04 5.03 -19.34
C GLU A 102 0.08 5.36 -20.49
N GLU A 103 -1.21 5.10 -20.33
CA GLU A 103 -2.25 5.50 -21.30
C GLU A 103 -2.31 7.03 -21.52
N SER A 104 -1.88 7.79 -20.52
CA SER A 104 -1.83 9.26 -20.57
C SER A 104 -0.59 9.81 -21.25
N LEU A 105 0.46 9.00 -21.40
CA LEU A 105 1.77 9.42 -21.90
C LEU A 105 2.01 8.74 -23.26
N GLU A 106 1.56 9.38 -24.35
CA GLU A 106 1.75 8.90 -25.73
C GLU A 106 3.23 8.55 -26.00
N GLY A 107 3.56 7.26 -26.09
CA GLY A 107 4.88 6.77 -26.48
C GLY A 107 5.94 6.68 -25.37
N ALA A 108 5.55 6.74 -24.09
CA ALA A 108 6.47 6.55 -22.98
C ALA A 108 6.81 5.06 -22.75
N ILE A 109 8.03 4.80 -22.27
CA ILE A 109 8.51 3.48 -21.81
C ILE A 109 7.41 2.82 -20.96
N SER A 110 6.97 1.61 -21.35
CA SER A 110 5.90 0.92 -20.63
C SER A 110 6.39 0.44 -19.27
N LEU A 111 5.45 0.18 -18.34
CA LEU A 111 5.80 -0.46 -17.07
C LEU A 111 6.54 -1.80 -17.30
N LYS A 112 6.22 -2.51 -18.38
CA LYS A 112 6.82 -3.81 -18.74
C LYS A 112 8.26 -3.70 -19.22
N ASP A 113 8.64 -2.54 -19.75
CA ASP A 113 10.00 -2.29 -20.23
C ASP A 113 10.99 -1.99 -19.08
N LEU A 114 10.47 -1.76 -17.86
CA LEU A 114 11.28 -1.45 -16.69
C LEU A 114 11.71 -2.71 -15.94
N ALA A 115 13.03 -2.80 -15.69
CA ALA A 115 13.60 -3.83 -14.84
C ALA A 115 13.26 -3.61 -13.35
N GLY A 116 12.76 -4.66 -12.70
CA GLY A 116 12.44 -4.65 -11.27
C GLY A 116 11.41 -5.71 -10.92
N ARG A 117 11.20 -5.93 -9.62
CA ARG A 117 10.15 -6.81 -9.09
C ARG A 117 9.38 -6.07 -8.00
N GLY A 118 8.15 -6.48 -7.75
CA GLY A 118 7.38 -5.88 -6.67
C GLY A 118 7.01 -4.42 -6.93
N THR A 119 6.83 -3.69 -5.84
CA THR A 119 6.61 -2.23 -5.81
C THR A 119 7.78 -1.41 -6.37
N GLU A 120 9.00 -1.96 -6.42
CA GLU A 120 10.18 -1.26 -6.92
C GLU A 120 10.02 -0.83 -8.39
N ARG A 121 9.42 -1.71 -9.21
CA ARG A 121 9.19 -1.42 -10.63
C ARG A 121 8.23 -0.25 -10.80
N ALA A 122 7.13 -0.23 -10.03
CA ALA A 122 6.20 0.88 -10.04
C ALA A 122 6.85 2.19 -9.57
N PHE A 123 7.67 2.17 -8.51
CA PHE A 123 8.39 3.37 -8.07
C PHE A 123 9.39 3.90 -9.11
N LYS A 124 10.04 3.02 -9.88
CA LYS A 124 10.88 3.44 -11.01
C LYS A 124 10.05 4.12 -12.09
N PHE A 125 8.91 3.55 -12.46
CA PHE A 125 8.01 4.16 -13.43
C PHE A 125 7.54 5.55 -12.96
N LEU A 126 6.99 5.64 -11.75
CA LEU A 126 6.47 6.89 -11.20
C LEU A 126 7.53 7.99 -11.15
N SER A 127 8.77 7.67 -10.74
CA SER A 127 9.84 8.67 -10.65
C SER A 127 10.48 9.03 -11.99
N LYS A 128 10.65 8.08 -12.91
CA LYS A 128 11.43 8.27 -14.15
C LYS A 128 10.58 8.58 -15.37
N VAL A 129 9.36 8.04 -15.41
CA VAL A 129 8.44 8.19 -16.55
C VAL A 129 7.39 9.24 -16.22
N ALA A 130 6.68 9.09 -15.11
CA ALA A 130 5.65 10.05 -14.69
C ALA A 130 6.22 11.30 -13.99
N LEU A 131 7.53 11.34 -13.73
CA LEU A 131 8.25 12.47 -13.12
C LEU A 131 7.66 12.91 -11.77
N PHE A 132 7.26 11.94 -10.94
CA PHE A 132 6.84 12.18 -9.56
C PHE A 132 8.07 12.42 -8.69
N ASN A 133 7.99 13.43 -7.82
CA ASN A 133 9.03 13.69 -6.83
C ASN A 133 8.85 12.77 -5.62
N LEU A 134 9.27 11.51 -5.77
CA LEU A 134 9.19 10.52 -4.69
C LEU A 134 10.03 10.88 -3.45
N GLY A 135 10.92 11.89 -3.54
CA GLY A 135 11.69 12.41 -2.40
C GLY A 135 10.86 13.30 -1.46
N GLU A 136 9.72 13.82 -1.91
CA GLU A 136 8.79 14.60 -1.07
C GLU A 136 7.81 13.71 -0.27
N ILE A 137 7.71 12.43 -0.63
CA ILE A 137 6.86 11.44 0.04
C ILE A 137 7.59 10.99 1.32
N LYS A 138 7.15 11.49 2.48
CA LYS A 138 7.80 11.25 3.77
C LYS A 138 7.73 9.78 4.19
N THR A 139 6.64 9.12 3.81
CA THR A 139 6.36 7.70 4.12
C THR A 139 7.16 6.72 3.26
N MET A 140 7.82 7.20 2.20
CA MET A 140 8.49 6.37 1.19
C MET A 140 9.51 5.39 1.77
N ALA A 141 10.31 5.83 2.73
CA ALA A 141 11.35 5.00 3.35
C ALA A 141 10.72 3.82 4.10
N PHE A 142 9.68 4.07 4.90
CA PHE A 142 8.96 3.04 5.62
C PHE A 142 8.30 2.04 4.66
N VAL A 143 7.59 2.50 3.64
CA VAL A 143 6.93 1.63 2.65
C VAL A 143 7.95 0.71 1.94
N LYS A 144 9.14 1.23 1.61
CA LYS A 144 10.21 0.44 1.01
C LYS A 144 10.81 -0.57 1.98
N HIS A 145 11.11 -0.16 3.21
CA HIS A 145 11.69 -1.04 4.20
C HIS A 145 10.72 -2.16 4.59
N THR A 146 9.44 -1.84 4.78
CA THR A 146 8.44 -2.86 5.14
C THR A 146 8.10 -3.80 3.99
N ASN A 147 8.36 -3.41 2.73
CA ASN A 147 8.33 -4.37 1.62
C ASN A 147 9.45 -5.44 1.73
N LEU A 148 10.58 -5.12 2.37
CA LEU A 148 11.61 -6.12 2.69
C LEU A 148 11.09 -7.13 3.73
N LEU A 149 10.35 -6.65 4.73
CA LEU A 149 9.67 -7.51 5.70
C LEU A 149 8.68 -8.44 4.99
N ARG A 150 7.84 -7.92 4.10
CA ARG A 150 6.94 -8.76 3.29
C ARG A 150 7.70 -9.83 2.52
N ASN A 151 8.83 -9.49 1.89
CA ASN A 151 9.63 -10.46 1.14
C ASN A 151 10.14 -11.59 2.04
N ALA A 152 10.64 -11.25 3.22
CA ALA A 152 11.07 -12.24 4.22
C ALA A 152 9.89 -13.13 4.67
N LEU A 153 8.70 -12.55 4.89
CA LEU A 153 7.50 -13.32 5.24
C LEU A 153 7.08 -14.28 4.12
N ALA A 154 7.06 -13.82 2.87
CA ALA A 154 6.57 -14.58 1.73
C ALA A 154 7.54 -15.68 1.26
N HIS A 155 8.86 -15.45 1.35
CA HIS A 155 9.86 -16.35 0.77
C HIS A 155 10.67 -17.13 1.81
N GLU A 156 10.83 -16.60 3.02
CA GLU A 156 11.70 -17.16 4.06
C GLU A 156 10.93 -17.50 5.35
N GLY A 157 9.59 -17.44 5.31
CA GLY A 157 8.73 -17.71 6.47
C GLY A 157 8.96 -16.74 7.63
N GLY A 158 9.46 -15.54 7.32
CA GLY A 158 9.81 -14.50 8.28
C GLY A 158 11.20 -14.62 8.89
N LEU A 159 12.10 -15.42 8.32
CA LEU A 159 13.51 -15.45 8.73
C LEU A 159 14.17 -14.09 8.47
N LEU A 160 14.87 -13.58 9.47
CA LEU A 160 15.63 -12.34 9.37
C LEU A 160 17.03 -12.62 8.79
N PRO A 161 17.54 -11.75 7.91
CA PRO A 161 18.89 -11.90 7.39
C PRO A 161 19.93 -11.96 8.51
N GLY A 162 20.87 -12.90 8.42
CA GLY A 162 21.93 -13.04 9.44
C GLY A 162 22.93 -11.88 9.48
N GLN A 163 22.90 -10.95 8.50
CA GLN A 163 23.76 -9.78 8.47
C GLN A 163 23.20 -8.66 9.35
N PRO A 164 23.85 -8.27 10.47
CA PRO A 164 23.27 -7.30 11.40
C PRO A 164 22.95 -5.93 10.78
N ASN A 165 23.75 -5.49 9.81
CA ASN A 165 23.58 -4.20 9.14
C ASN A 165 22.52 -4.19 8.02
N HIS A 166 21.83 -5.30 7.78
CA HIS A 166 20.80 -5.38 6.75
C HIS A 166 19.64 -4.42 7.05
N LEU A 167 19.08 -3.78 6.02
CA LEU A 167 18.02 -2.76 6.17
C LEU A 167 16.78 -3.30 6.92
N LEU A 168 16.43 -4.56 6.69
CA LEU A 168 15.35 -5.21 7.43
C LEU A 168 15.65 -5.27 8.94
N ASN A 169 16.87 -5.65 9.35
CA ASN A 169 17.22 -5.71 10.77
C ASN A 169 17.22 -4.33 11.43
N LYS A 170 17.59 -3.28 10.68
CA LYS A 170 17.43 -1.90 11.14
C LYS A 170 15.96 -1.52 11.33
N LEU A 171 15.09 -1.89 10.39
CA LEU A 171 13.64 -1.68 10.54
C LEU A 171 13.10 -2.37 11.81
N ILE A 172 13.54 -3.60 12.09
CA ILE A 172 13.15 -4.31 13.31
C ILE A 172 13.62 -3.53 14.54
N ALA A 173 14.91 -3.18 14.60
CA ALA A 173 15.49 -2.46 15.75
C ALA A 173 14.87 -1.08 16.01
N ASP A 174 14.45 -0.39 14.96
CA ASP A 174 13.84 0.95 15.03
C ASP A 174 12.31 0.91 15.30
N SER A 175 11.71 -0.28 15.32
CA SER A 175 10.26 -0.47 15.44
C SER A 175 9.89 -1.07 16.81
N PRO A 176 9.03 -0.43 17.62
CA PRO A 176 8.68 -0.93 18.96
C PRO A 176 7.79 -2.18 18.95
N ASP A 177 7.19 -2.49 17.81
CA ASP A 177 6.15 -3.49 17.55
C ASP A 177 6.66 -4.63 16.65
N LEU A 178 7.97 -4.64 16.35
CA LEU A 178 8.67 -5.71 15.65
C LEU A 178 9.82 -6.22 16.51
N HIS A 179 9.99 -7.54 16.54
CA HIS A 179 11.00 -8.18 17.38
C HIS A 179 11.70 -9.30 16.63
N GLY A 180 12.99 -9.49 16.92
CA GLY A 180 13.79 -10.57 16.37
C GLY A 180 15.24 -10.15 16.15
N GLU A 181 16.14 -11.13 16.19
CA GLU A 181 17.57 -10.94 15.98
C GLU A 181 17.98 -11.45 14.58
N PRO A 182 19.13 -11.00 14.05
CA PRO A 182 19.66 -11.53 12.79
C PRO A 182 19.76 -13.06 12.80
N GLY A 183 19.11 -13.72 11.82
CA GLY A 183 19.06 -15.18 11.72
C GLY A 183 17.88 -15.85 12.43
N ASP A 184 17.07 -15.09 13.17
CA ASP A 184 15.86 -15.59 13.83
C ASP A 184 14.59 -15.24 13.04
N LYS A 185 13.45 -15.79 13.48
CA LYS A 185 12.15 -15.41 12.92
C LYS A 185 11.64 -14.12 13.53
N VAL A 186 11.11 -13.24 12.68
CA VAL A 186 10.42 -12.03 13.13
C VAL A 186 9.13 -12.38 13.90
N ARG A 187 8.94 -11.67 15.01
CA ARG A 187 7.70 -11.61 15.79
C ARG A 187 7.08 -10.23 15.59
N ILE A 188 5.78 -10.20 15.32
CA ILE A 188 5.04 -9.01 14.93
C ILE A 188 3.93 -8.77 15.94
N ASP A 189 3.93 -7.62 16.58
CA ASP A 189 2.84 -7.20 17.47
C ASP A 189 1.67 -6.63 16.66
N SER A 190 0.46 -6.65 17.23
CA SER A 190 -0.76 -6.18 16.55
C SER A 190 -0.62 -4.72 16.08
N ASP A 191 0.00 -3.88 16.91
CA ASP A 191 0.13 -2.45 16.65
C ASP A 191 0.95 -2.16 15.39
N PHE A 192 1.84 -3.08 14.97
CA PHE A 192 2.57 -2.94 13.72
C PHE A 192 1.66 -2.95 12.49
N VAL A 193 0.64 -3.82 12.49
CA VAL A 193 -0.28 -3.91 11.35
C VAL A 193 -1.10 -2.63 11.25
N ARG A 194 -1.58 -2.09 12.38
CA ARG A 194 -2.28 -0.80 12.42
C ARG A 194 -1.39 0.32 11.88
N ARG A 195 -0.16 0.44 12.40
CA ARG A 195 0.82 1.45 11.98
C ARG A 195 1.18 1.31 10.49
N LEU A 196 1.27 0.09 9.97
CA LEU A 196 1.49 -0.17 8.55
C LEU A 196 0.35 0.39 7.70
N ILE A 197 -0.90 0.09 8.06
CA ILE A 197 -2.09 0.55 7.32
C ILE A 197 -2.16 2.08 7.34
N GLU A 198 -2.03 2.71 8.52
CA GLU A 198 -2.02 4.17 8.66
C GLU A 198 -0.90 4.81 7.81
N THR A 199 0.28 4.20 7.79
CA THR A 199 1.41 4.71 7.00
C THR A 199 1.16 4.54 5.50
N LEU A 200 0.49 3.47 5.07
CA LEU A 200 0.11 3.26 3.67
C LEU A 200 -0.98 4.24 3.23
N GLU A 201 -1.96 4.55 4.08
CA GLU A 201 -2.97 5.57 3.79
C GLU A 201 -2.35 6.97 3.66
N ALA A 202 -1.41 7.29 4.56
CA ALA A 202 -0.62 8.52 4.46
C ALA A 202 0.22 8.54 3.18
N PHE A 203 0.85 7.42 2.82
CA PHE A 203 1.58 7.26 1.56
C PHE A 203 0.70 7.54 0.34
N PHE A 204 -0.50 6.96 0.26
CA PHE A 204 -1.42 7.21 -0.86
C PHE A 204 -1.97 8.65 -0.87
N SER A 205 -2.02 9.33 0.28
CA SER A 205 -2.37 10.76 0.34
C SER A 205 -1.23 11.66 -0.16
N GLU A 206 0.01 11.32 0.17
CA GLU A 206 1.21 12.00 -0.37
C GLU A 206 1.36 11.72 -1.87
N LEU A 207 1.05 10.50 -2.32
CA LEU A 207 1.06 10.12 -3.72
C LEU A 207 -0.03 10.84 -4.53
N ASP A 208 -1.22 11.02 -3.97
CA ASP A 208 -2.30 11.80 -4.58
C ASP A 208 -1.85 13.24 -4.88
N THR A 209 -1.06 13.84 -3.98
CA THR A 209 -0.48 15.18 -4.22
C THR A 209 0.42 15.20 -5.48
N GLN A 210 1.18 14.12 -5.71
CA GLN A 210 2.01 13.99 -6.91
C GLN A 210 1.16 13.77 -8.17
N ILE A 211 0.06 13.00 -8.07
CA ILE A 211 -0.92 12.80 -9.16
C ILE A 211 -1.56 14.13 -9.54
N GLN A 212 -2.03 14.92 -8.57
CA GLN A 212 -2.61 16.24 -8.81
C GLN A 212 -1.60 17.19 -9.48
N ALA A 213 -0.34 17.16 -9.05
CA ALA A 213 0.73 17.93 -9.69
C ALA A 213 1.01 17.44 -11.13
N PHE A 214 0.93 16.14 -11.39
CA PHE A 214 1.04 15.57 -12.73
C PHE A 214 -0.08 16.05 -13.65
N MET A 215 -1.34 15.94 -13.21
CA MET A 215 -2.51 16.37 -13.99
C MET A 215 -2.40 17.86 -14.38
N LYS A 216 -2.02 18.73 -13.43
CA LYS A 216 -1.80 20.16 -13.72
C LYS A 216 -0.72 20.40 -14.77
N ARG A 217 0.40 19.67 -14.70
CA ARG A 217 1.49 19.75 -15.68
C ARG A 217 1.03 19.28 -17.06
N PHE A 218 0.25 18.22 -17.10
CA PHE A 218 -0.30 17.66 -18.33
C PHE A 218 -1.26 18.64 -19.01
N ASP A 219 -2.22 19.20 -18.27
CA ASP A 219 -3.17 20.17 -18.80
C ASP A 219 -2.49 21.45 -19.32
N ALA A 220 -1.47 21.94 -18.61
CA ALA A 220 -0.68 23.10 -19.04
C ALA A 220 0.09 22.81 -20.35
N ALA A 221 0.67 21.61 -20.49
CA ALA A 221 1.37 21.20 -21.71
C ALA A 221 0.42 21.09 -22.91
N GLN A 222 -0.82 20.62 -22.71
CA GLN A 222 -1.82 20.57 -23.79
C GLN A 222 -2.32 21.96 -24.20
N GLN A 223 -2.44 22.91 -23.26
CA GLN A 223 -2.83 24.30 -23.58
C GLN A 223 -1.76 25.07 -24.36
N HIS A 224 -0.47 24.80 -24.12
CA HIS A 224 0.63 25.42 -24.85
C HIS A 224 0.92 24.78 -26.22
N ALA A 225 0.37 23.60 -26.52
CA ALA A 225 0.54 22.91 -27.80
C ALA A 225 -0.49 23.32 -28.88
N ALA A 226 -1.45 24.19 -28.58
CA ALA A 226 -2.37 24.74 -29.56
C ALA A 226 -1.71 25.92 -30.32
N PRO A 227 -1.55 25.86 -31.66
CA PRO A 227 -0.85 26.92 -32.40
C PRO A 227 -1.73 28.17 -32.57
N ASP A 228 -1.10 29.33 -32.42
CA ASP A 228 -1.55 30.60 -32.98
C ASP A 228 -2.02 30.40 -34.42
N GLY A 229 -3.33 30.46 -34.64
CA GLY A 229 -3.90 30.57 -35.98
C GLY A 229 -3.48 31.90 -36.60
N PRO A 230 -3.10 31.95 -37.89
CA PRO A 230 -2.62 33.19 -38.50
C PRO A 230 -3.73 34.26 -38.50
N PRO A 231 -3.36 35.56 -38.39
CA PRO A 231 -4.34 36.63 -38.38
C PRO A 231 -5.07 36.68 -39.73
N SER A 232 -6.40 36.66 -39.65
CA SER A 232 -7.30 36.84 -40.79
C SER A 232 -6.94 38.14 -41.53
N ALA A 233 -6.38 38.00 -42.73
CA ALA A 233 -6.15 39.13 -43.62
C ALA A 233 -7.51 39.65 -44.12
N ALA A 234 -7.84 40.87 -43.70
CA ALA A 234 -8.95 41.64 -44.25
C ALA A 234 -8.76 41.83 -45.77
N SER A 235 -9.71 41.34 -46.56
CA SER A 235 -9.80 41.64 -47.99
C SER A 235 -10.33 43.07 -48.20
N PRO A 236 -9.71 43.91 -49.05
CA PRO A 236 -10.25 45.22 -49.39
C PRO A 236 -11.29 45.14 -50.51
N LEU A 237 -12.36 45.91 -50.30
CA LEU A 237 -13.27 46.54 -51.27
C LEU A 237 -12.96 46.34 -52.76
N ARG A 238 -13.94 45.80 -53.50
CA ARG A 238 -14.13 46.10 -54.93
C ARG A 238 -15.50 46.71 -55.16
N GLN A 239 -15.50 47.95 -55.64
CA GLN A 239 -16.67 48.70 -56.08
C GLN A 239 -17.03 48.38 -57.54
N GLY A 240 -18.33 48.17 -57.79
CA GLY A 240 -19.12 48.57 -58.97
C GLY A 240 -19.06 47.71 -60.24
N PRO A 241 -19.94 47.96 -61.24
CA PRO A 241 -21.31 48.52 -61.26
C PRO A 241 -22.32 47.45 -61.80
N GLY A 242 -23.65 47.54 -61.70
CA GLY A 242 -24.58 48.57 -62.19
C GLY A 242 -25.07 48.25 -63.61
N GLU A 243 -26.37 47.87 -63.73
CA GLU A 243 -27.24 47.93 -64.93
C GLU A 243 -26.93 46.95 -66.10
N ARG A 244 -27.83 46.50 -66.98
CA ARG A 244 -29.30 46.41 -67.16
C ARG A 244 -29.51 45.56 -68.44
N GLU A 245 -30.74 45.09 -68.62
CA GLU A 245 -31.43 44.83 -69.90
C GLU A 245 -31.28 43.49 -70.66
N ARG A 246 -32.44 42.80 -70.66
CA ARG A 246 -33.07 41.90 -71.65
C ARG A 246 -32.77 40.41 -71.60
#